data_AF-A0A7C5L6E0-F1
#
_entry.id   AF-A0A7C5L6E0-F1
#
_cell.length_a   1.000
_cell.length_b   1.000
_cell.length_c   1.000
_cell.angle_alpha   90.00
_cell.angle_beta   90.00
_cell.angle_gamma   90.00
#
_symmetry.space_group_name_H-M   'P 1'
#
loop_
_entity.id
_entity.type
_entity.pdbx_description
1 polymer ?
#
loop_
_entity_poly.entity_id
_entity_poly.type
_entity_poly.pdbx_seq_one_letter_code
_entity_poly.pdbx_strand_id
1 'polypeptide(L)'
;MAPLQPHHAGGDNGSRGLGPAGFAARLLLVAAWAVLLVLQLQRHYGGRFVDARFAAQVERARHERFYGVHFQGRRIGYVRHDLAPRKGKQGYRLDQEAVLILNVLGERQRVAMRLRAQLDPGMRLQRFDFSFASPFYVMQAAGQVEEGNVVRYRLESGKQTTEGQVRLARPPVLETSRRPYLVDPLPAKGEALRFVSFDPLTLAGMPVMVRYQGREKVVVDGRVELLHRFTQTVAGVRVSFWLDDQGEVVKEESPAGFVFLREPKFRALALDTPQEEILAAAAAPLRGRLPADIATRRQMRYRLRLPPGARVFAHGGRQRADGDVVIVEREKVPGDTASACPT
;
A
#
# COMPACT_ATOMS: atom_id res chain seq x y z
N MET A 1 -86.24 -33.61 -18.13
CA MET A 1 -86.19 -32.17 -18.47
C MET A 1 -85.33 -31.47 -17.43
N ALA A 2 -84.12 -31.08 -17.86
CA ALA A 2 -83.18 -30.09 -17.31
C ALA A 2 -81.78 -30.47 -17.82
N PRO A 3 -81.03 -29.53 -18.41
CA PRO A 3 -79.61 -29.51 -18.13
C PRO A 3 -79.09 -28.09 -17.81
N LEU A 4 -78.09 -28.08 -16.94
CA LEU A 4 -77.35 -26.93 -16.42
C LEU A 4 -76.41 -26.32 -17.48
N GLN A 5 -76.29 -24.98 -17.49
CA GLN A 5 -75.25 -24.22 -18.19
C GLN A 5 -74.17 -23.72 -17.22
N PRO A 6 -72.92 -23.52 -17.67
CA PRO A 6 -71.79 -23.14 -16.82
C PRO A 6 -71.53 -21.62 -16.79
N HIS A 7 -70.98 -21.14 -15.67
CA HIS A 7 -70.50 -19.76 -15.47
C HIS A 7 -69.06 -19.58 -15.98
N HIS A 8 -68.83 -18.56 -16.82
CA HIS A 8 -67.52 -17.98 -17.12
C HIS A 8 -67.24 -16.80 -16.17
N ALA A 9 -66.07 -16.81 -15.52
CA ALA A 9 -65.52 -15.66 -14.79
C ALA A 9 -64.46 -14.97 -15.66
N GLY A 10 -64.73 -13.71 -16.04
CA GLY A 10 -63.75 -12.81 -16.63
C GLY A 10 -63.01 -12.03 -15.54
N GLY A 11 -61.68 -12.12 -15.52
CA GLY A 11 -60.81 -11.29 -14.70
C GLY A 11 -60.41 -10.03 -15.46
N ASP A 12 -60.88 -8.88 -14.98
CA ASP A 12 -60.57 -7.54 -15.45
C ASP A 12 -59.19 -7.10 -14.95
N ASN A 13 -58.27 -6.77 -15.85
CA ASN A 13 -56.90 -6.34 -15.56
C ASN A 13 -56.82 -4.80 -15.63
N GLY A 14 -57.20 -4.13 -14.54
CA GLY A 14 -57.15 -2.68 -14.41
C GLY A 14 -55.73 -2.14 -14.25
N SER A 15 -55.19 -1.56 -15.33
CA SER A 15 -53.99 -0.71 -15.30
C SER A 15 -54.30 0.63 -14.60
N ARG A 16 -54.10 0.70 -13.27
CA ARG A 16 -54.13 1.98 -12.54
C ARG A 16 -52.89 2.82 -12.90
N GLY A 17 -53.06 3.76 -13.81
CA GLY A 17 -52.10 4.85 -14.04
C GLY A 17 -51.85 5.63 -12.75
N LEU A 18 -50.58 5.85 -12.40
CA LEU A 18 -50.20 6.60 -11.22
C LEU A 18 -50.63 8.07 -11.36
N GLY A 19 -51.35 8.58 -10.37
CA GLY A 19 -51.68 10.01 -10.28
C GLY A 19 -50.42 10.90 -10.12
N PRO A 20 -50.56 12.22 -10.34
CA PRO A 20 -49.44 13.18 -10.36
C PRO A 20 -48.60 13.18 -9.08
N ALA A 21 -49.20 12.86 -7.93
CA ALA A 21 -48.49 12.74 -6.65
C ALA A 21 -47.47 11.58 -6.63
N GLY A 22 -47.78 10.45 -7.29
CA GLY A 22 -46.87 9.31 -7.38
C GLY A 22 -45.69 9.56 -8.32
N PHE A 23 -45.90 10.40 -9.35
CA PHE A 23 -44.83 10.87 -10.23
C PHE A 23 -43.89 11.86 -9.52
N ALA A 24 -44.46 12.81 -8.77
CA ALA A 24 -43.68 13.77 -7.97
C ALA A 24 -42.82 13.09 -6.90
N ALA A 25 -43.35 12.09 -6.19
CA ALA A 25 -42.59 11.32 -5.20
C ALA A 25 -41.40 10.56 -5.83
N ARG A 26 -41.56 10.01 -7.03
CA ARG A 26 -40.47 9.35 -7.77
C ARG A 26 -39.39 10.33 -8.22
N LEU A 27 -39.78 11.52 -8.69
CA LEU A 27 -38.83 12.57 -9.05
C LEU A 27 -38.01 13.04 -7.84
N LEU A 28 -38.64 13.22 -6.68
CA LEU A 28 -37.95 13.58 -5.44
C LEU A 28 -36.98 12.49 -4.98
N LEU A 29 -37.37 11.21 -5.09
CA LEU A 29 -36.49 10.08 -4.77
C LEU A 29 -35.26 10.04 -5.69
N VAL A 30 -35.45 10.23 -7.00
CA VAL A 30 -34.37 10.25 -7.99
C VAL A 30 -33.46 11.46 -7.77
N ALA A 31 -34.00 12.63 -7.48
CA ALA A 31 -33.22 13.83 -7.16
C ALA A 31 -32.40 13.63 -5.88
N ALA A 32 -32.99 13.08 -4.82
CA ALA A 32 -32.28 12.76 -3.59
C ALA A 32 -31.16 11.73 -3.82
N TRP A 33 -31.43 10.69 -4.61
CA TRP A 33 -30.42 9.72 -5.02
C TRP A 33 -29.29 10.35 -5.83
N ALA A 34 -29.61 11.22 -6.79
CA ALA A 34 -28.61 11.92 -7.60
C ALA A 34 -27.74 12.86 -6.74
N VAL A 35 -28.34 13.57 -5.79
CA VAL A 35 -27.61 14.38 -4.81
C VAL A 35 -26.69 13.51 -3.96
N LEU A 36 -27.17 12.39 -3.43
CA LEU A 36 -26.35 11.44 -2.67
C LEU A 36 -25.21 10.86 -3.52
N LEU A 37 -25.47 10.54 -4.78
CA LEU A 37 -24.46 10.05 -5.73
C LEU A 37 -23.41 11.11 -5.99
N VAL A 38 -23.81 12.36 -6.25
CA VAL A 38 -22.88 13.49 -6.46
C VAL A 38 -22.05 13.71 -5.19
N LEU A 39 -22.65 13.68 -4.01
CA LEU A 39 -21.95 13.78 -2.72
C LEU A 39 -20.96 12.62 -2.53
N GLN A 40 -21.34 11.39 -2.92
CA GLN A 40 -20.50 10.22 -2.83
C GLN A 40 -19.33 10.27 -3.83
N LEU A 41 -19.59 10.73 -5.06
CA LEU A 41 -18.59 10.96 -6.09
C LEU A 41 -17.63 12.07 -5.67
N GLN A 42 -18.10 13.17 -5.10
CA GLN A 42 -17.22 14.22 -4.55
C GLN A 42 -16.40 13.69 -3.38
N ARG A 43 -16.97 12.87 -2.49
CA ARG A 43 -16.24 12.28 -1.37
C ARG A 43 -15.14 11.32 -1.82
N HIS A 44 -15.36 10.56 -2.89
CA HIS A 44 -14.41 9.54 -3.37
C HIS A 44 -13.48 10.04 -4.48
N TYR A 45 -13.96 10.94 -5.35
CA TYR A 45 -13.33 11.47 -6.56
C TYR A 45 -13.08 13.00 -6.54
N GLY A 46 -13.46 13.73 -5.50
CA GLY A 46 -13.34 15.20 -5.42
C GLY A 46 -12.09 15.77 -4.71
N GLY A 47 -10.99 15.01 -4.61
CA GLY A 47 -9.76 15.52 -3.97
C GLY A 47 -9.01 16.53 -4.84
N ARG A 48 -8.55 17.64 -4.25
CA ARG A 48 -7.69 18.59 -4.97
C ARG A 48 -6.32 17.96 -5.23
N PHE A 49 -5.76 18.25 -6.40
CA PHE A 49 -4.37 17.89 -6.65
C PHE A 49 -3.46 18.87 -5.93
N VAL A 50 -2.48 18.32 -5.23
CA VAL A 50 -1.45 19.12 -4.57
C VAL A 50 -0.16 18.90 -5.31
N ASP A 51 0.45 19.99 -5.76
CA ASP A 51 1.86 19.97 -6.10
C ASP A 51 2.63 19.82 -4.80
N ALA A 52 3.45 18.77 -4.66
CA ALA A 52 4.33 18.56 -3.51
C ALA A 52 5.48 19.59 -3.46
N ARG A 53 5.20 20.86 -3.77
CA ARG A 53 6.15 21.96 -3.65
C ARG A 53 6.54 22.07 -2.19
N PHE A 54 7.78 21.69 -1.90
CA PHE A 54 8.45 22.20 -0.72
C PHE A 54 8.53 23.72 -0.89
N ALA A 55 7.80 24.48 -0.08
CA ALA A 55 8.15 25.86 0.13
C ALA A 55 9.62 25.86 0.61
N ALA A 56 10.45 26.69 -0.02
CA ALA A 56 11.90 26.77 0.16
C ALA A 56 12.35 27.16 1.59
N GLN A 57 11.45 27.11 2.58
CA GLN A 57 11.70 27.47 3.97
C GLN A 57 12.28 26.32 4.81
N VAL A 58 12.26 25.06 4.32
CA VAL A 58 12.81 23.92 5.06
C VAL A 58 14.32 23.81 4.85
N GLU A 59 15.03 24.64 5.60
CA GLU A 59 16.40 24.58 6.09
C GLU A 59 17.52 24.08 5.15
N ARG A 60 18.58 24.90 5.08
CA ARG A 60 19.91 24.57 4.52
C ARG A 60 20.62 23.39 5.22
N ALA A 61 19.96 22.71 6.16
CA ALA A 61 20.53 21.70 7.03
C ALA A 61 20.24 20.27 6.53
N ARG A 62 21.20 19.38 6.77
CA ARG A 62 21.02 17.94 6.56
C ARG A 62 20.00 17.42 7.59
N HIS A 63 18.96 16.73 7.14
CA HIS A 63 17.96 16.12 8.01
C HIS A 63 18.14 14.60 8.02
N GLU A 64 18.87 14.12 9.04
CA GLU A 64 18.94 12.70 9.35
C GLU A 64 17.85 12.34 10.38
N ARG A 65 17.06 11.32 10.06
CA ARG A 65 15.98 10.78 10.90
C ARG A 65 16.02 9.27 10.93
N PHE A 66 15.66 8.72 12.09
CA PHE A 66 15.57 7.30 12.31
C PHE A 66 14.16 6.93 12.73
N TYR A 67 13.70 5.78 12.24
CA TYR A 67 12.42 5.21 12.56
C TYR A 67 12.61 3.78 13.04
N GLY A 68 12.07 3.44 14.21
CA GLY A 68 11.91 2.06 14.64
C GLY A 68 10.75 1.42 13.87
N VAL A 69 10.99 0.25 13.28
CA VAL A 69 9.95 -0.53 12.59
C VAL A 69 9.48 -1.63 13.52
N HIS A 70 8.18 -1.67 13.75
CA HIS A 70 7.53 -2.63 14.62
C HIS A 70 6.46 -3.39 13.86
N PHE A 71 6.26 -4.66 14.22
CA PHE A 71 5.20 -5.51 13.71
C PHE A 71 4.53 -6.18 14.91
N GLN A 72 3.20 -6.05 15.02
CA GLN A 72 2.41 -6.56 16.15
C GLN A 72 2.97 -6.11 17.51
N GLY A 73 3.42 -4.85 17.59
CA GLY A 73 3.99 -4.26 18.80
C GLY A 73 5.45 -4.63 19.10
N ARG A 74 6.07 -5.53 18.32
CA ARG A 74 7.47 -5.94 18.51
C ARG A 74 8.36 -5.30 17.47
N ARG A 75 9.55 -4.85 17.87
CA ARG A 75 10.50 -4.28 16.93
C ARG A 75 11.05 -5.36 16.01
N ILE A 76 11.07 -5.04 14.73
CA ILE A 76 11.59 -5.91 13.67
C ILE A 76 12.66 -5.20 12.86
N GLY A 77 12.93 -3.90 13.05
CA GLY A 77 13.88 -3.21 12.21
C GLY A 77 13.98 -1.72 12.44
N TYR A 78 14.66 -1.05 11.51
CA TYR A 78 14.72 0.40 11.46
C TYR A 78 14.72 0.91 10.02
N VAL A 79 14.41 2.19 9.87
CA VAL A 79 14.64 2.96 8.65
C VAL A 79 15.42 4.22 9.00
N ARG A 80 16.53 4.48 8.29
CA ARG A 80 17.23 5.77 8.28
C ARG A 80 16.80 6.55 7.06
N HIS A 81 16.46 7.82 7.24
CA HIS A 81 16.23 8.78 6.19
C HIS A 81 17.25 9.91 6.32
N ASP A 82 17.95 10.23 5.24
CA ASP A 82 18.84 11.38 5.14
C ASP A 82 18.44 12.21 3.92
N LEU A 83 17.87 13.39 4.18
CA LEU A 83 17.53 14.36 3.15
C LEU A 83 18.47 15.56 3.27
N ALA A 84 19.17 15.87 2.18
CA ALA A 84 20.12 16.97 2.15
C ALA A 84 20.03 17.78 0.84
N PRO A 85 20.26 19.10 0.86
CA PRO A 85 20.42 19.88 -0.35
C PRO A 85 21.56 19.35 -1.23
N ARG A 86 21.42 19.47 -2.55
CA ARG A 86 22.51 19.11 -3.48
C ARG A 86 23.60 20.19 -3.46
N LYS A 87 24.87 19.76 -3.35
CA LYS A 87 26.01 20.69 -3.47
C LYS A 87 26.08 21.25 -4.89
N GLY A 88 26.10 22.58 -5.03
CA GLY A 88 26.31 23.27 -6.30
C GLY A 88 25.17 23.15 -7.33
N LYS A 89 24.01 22.60 -6.96
CA LYS A 89 22.82 22.49 -7.82
C LYS A 89 21.56 22.71 -6.99
N GLN A 90 20.49 23.19 -7.61
CA GLN A 90 19.19 23.24 -6.94
C GLN A 90 18.62 21.81 -6.77
N GLY A 91 17.78 21.63 -5.74
CA GLY A 91 17.14 20.36 -5.41
C GLY A 91 17.84 19.58 -4.29
N TYR A 92 17.42 18.34 -4.10
CA TYR A 92 17.76 17.53 -2.92
C TYR A 92 18.32 16.17 -3.30
N ARG A 93 19.08 15.59 -2.37
CA ARG A 93 19.49 14.18 -2.38
C ARG A 93 18.85 13.49 -1.20
N LEU A 94 18.22 12.35 -1.48
CA LEU A 94 17.65 11.45 -0.49
C LEU A 94 18.51 10.18 -0.44
N ASP A 95 18.94 9.77 0.76
CA ASP A 95 19.48 8.44 1.04
C ASP A 95 18.62 7.80 2.13
N GLN A 96 17.98 6.69 1.81
CA GLN A 96 17.22 5.88 2.73
C GLN A 96 17.85 4.50 2.85
N GLU A 97 17.86 3.99 4.06
CA GLU A 97 18.30 2.64 4.38
C GLU A 97 17.28 2.01 5.31
N ALA A 98 16.84 0.80 5.00
CA ALA A 98 15.97 0.03 5.87
C ALA A 98 16.58 -1.34 6.14
N VAL A 99 16.55 -1.76 7.39
CA VAL A 99 16.95 -3.12 7.78
C VAL A 99 15.82 -3.71 8.61
N LEU A 100 15.32 -4.87 8.17
CA LEU A 100 14.30 -5.64 8.86
C LEU A 100 14.85 -7.03 9.19
N ILE A 101 14.44 -7.57 10.32
CA ILE A 101 14.61 -8.95 10.75
C ILE A 101 13.19 -9.50 10.83
N LEU A 102 12.87 -10.45 9.97
CA LEU A 102 11.55 -11.03 9.85
C LEU A 102 11.61 -12.47 10.36
N ASN A 103 10.64 -12.89 11.15
CA ASN A 103 10.46 -14.31 11.43
C ASN A 103 9.55 -14.90 10.35
N VAL A 104 10.09 -15.85 9.58
CA VAL A 104 9.41 -16.53 8.48
C VAL A 104 9.55 -18.03 8.68
N LEU A 105 8.44 -18.70 8.93
CA LEU A 105 8.39 -20.14 9.24
C LEU A 105 9.32 -20.55 10.40
N GLY A 106 9.45 -19.69 11.41
CA GLY A 106 10.34 -19.91 12.57
C GLY A 106 11.81 -19.54 12.34
N GLU A 107 12.20 -19.07 11.15
CA GLU A 107 13.56 -18.63 10.86
C GLU A 107 13.68 -17.11 10.81
N ARG A 108 14.76 -16.57 11.37
CA ARG A 108 15.07 -15.14 11.34
C ARG A 108 15.75 -14.76 10.03
N GLN A 109 15.03 -14.04 9.19
CA GLN A 109 15.46 -13.59 7.87
C GLN A 109 15.77 -12.09 7.91
N ARG A 110 17.01 -11.73 7.54
CA ARG A 110 17.41 -10.32 7.44
C ARG A 110 17.12 -9.79 6.03
N VAL A 111 16.38 -8.70 5.95
CA VAL A 111 16.10 -7.96 4.72
C VAL A 111 16.75 -6.58 4.83
N ALA A 112 17.52 -6.19 3.82
CA ALA A 112 18.13 -4.87 3.72
C ALA A 112 17.66 -4.18 2.44
N MET A 113 17.30 -2.91 2.55
CA MET A 113 16.90 -2.07 1.44
C MET A 113 17.67 -0.76 1.48
N ARG A 114 17.98 -0.23 0.31
CA ARG A 114 18.58 1.10 0.17
C ARG A 114 17.97 1.82 -1.02
N LEU A 115 17.66 3.09 -0.84
CA LEU A 115 17.22 3.98 -1.90
C LEU A 115 18.09 5.24 -1.89
N ARG A 116 18.69 5.57 -3.03
CA ARG A 116 19.28 6.88 -3.28
C ARG A 116 18.46 7.57 -4.35
N ALA A 117 18.10 8.82 -4.15
CA ALA A 117 17.35 9.57 -5.14
C ALA A 117 17.84 11.02 -5.26
N GLN A 118 17.70 11.56 -6.47
CA GLN A 118 17.87 12.98 -6.76
C GLN A 118 16.49 13.59 -7.00
N LEU A 119 16.21 14.67 -6.30
CA LEU A 119 14.94 15.38 -6.36
C LEU A 119 15.16 16.81 -6.87
N ASP A 120 14.19 17.34 -7.59
CA ASP A 120 14.14 18.75 -7.96
C ASP A 120 13.76 19.64 -6.74
N PRO A 121 13.76 20.98 -6.87
CA PRO A 121 13.35 21.87 -5.79
C PRO A 121 11.91 21.67 -5.30
N GLY A 122 11.04 21.14 -6.16
CA GLY A 122 9.66 20.77 -5.85
C GLY A 122 9.51 19.32 -5.36
N MET A 123 10.60 18.69 -4.89
CA MET A 123 10.64 17.29 -4.41
C MET A 123 10.19 16.23 -5.42
N ARG A 124 10.21 16.56 -6.71
CA ARG A 124 9.88 15.63 -7.78
C ARG A 124 11.08 14.77 -8.10
N LEU A 125 10.84 13.50 -8.37
CA LEU A 125 11.88 12.53 -8.68
C LEU A 125 12.56 12.90 -10.00
N GLN A 126 13.90 12.90 -10.01
CA GLN A 126 14.71 13.02 -11.22
C GLN A 126 15.44 11.72 -11.54
N ARG A 127 16.04 11.09 -10.53
CA ARG A 127 16.80 9.84 -10.65
C ARG A 127 16.69 9.03 -9.37
N PHE A 128 16.74 7.70 -9.48
CA PHE A 128 16.82 6.81 -8.33
C PHE A 128 17.75 5.63 -8.59
N ASP A 129 18.31 5.12 -7.49
CA ASP A 129 19.01 3.85 -7.40
C ASP A 129 18.48 3.12 -6.17
N PHE A 130 17.90 1.95 -6.36
CA PHE A 130 17.28 1.11 -5.35
C PHE A 130 17.99 -0.25 -5.29
N SER A 131 18.19 -0.77 -4.09
CA SER A 131 18.69 -2.12 -3.87
C SER A 131 17.90 -2.80 -2.77
N PHE A 132 17.57 -4.07 -2.99
CA PHE A 132 16.96 -4.98 -2.03
C PHE A 132 17.82 -6.23 -1.92
N ALA A 133 18.05 -6.70 -0.69
CA ALA A 133 18.78 -7.93 -0.42
C ALA A 133 18.13 -8.72 0.72
N SER A 134 17.93 -10.02 0.50
CA SER A 134 17.59 -11.04 1.48
C SER A 134 18.37 -12.33 1.18
N PRO A 135 18.37 -13.34 2.07
CA PRO A 135 19.09 -14.59 1.82
C PRO A 135 18.66 -15.33 0.56
N PHE A 136 17.42 -15.14 0.12
CA PHE A 136 16.84 -15.87 -1.01
C PHE A 136 16.68 -15.01 -2.27
N TYR A 137 16.86 -13.69 -2.18
CA TYR A 137 16.57 -12.78 -3.29
C TYR A 137 17.38 -11.49 -3.21
N VAL A 138 17.96 -11.09 -4.34
CA VAL A 138 18.66 -9.80 -4.51
C VAL A 138 18.12 -9.12 -5.75
N MET A 139 17.88 -7.82 -5.63
CA MET A 139 17.34 -6.98 -6.69
C MET A 139 18.00 -5.60 -6.66
N GLN A 140 18.30 -5.06 -7.83
CA GLN A 140 18.75 -3.68 -8.00
C GLN A 140 17.92 -3.03 -9.09
N ALA A 141 17.51 -1.78 -8.87
CA ALA A 141 16.80 -1.01 -9.88
C ALA A 141 17.36 0.41 -9.95
N ALA A 142 17.60 0.90 -11.15
CA ALA A 142 18.04 2.27 -11.37
C ALA A 142 17.16 2.91 -12.43
N GLY A 143 16.90 4.21 -12.31
CA GLY A 143 16.07 4.90 -13.30
C GLY A 143 16.20 6.41 -13.29
N GLN A 144 15.75 7.00 -14.38
CA GLN A 144 15.72 8.44 -14.61
C GLN A 144 14.36 8.86 -15.16
N VAL A 145 13.91 10.03 -14.71
CA VAL A 145 12.74 10.71 -15.25
C VAL A 145 13.18 11.55 -16.46
N GLU A 146 12.58 11.26 -17.60
CA GLU A 146 12.72 11.95 -18.88
C GLU A 146 11.53 12.92 -19.09
N GLU A 147 11.54 13.65 -20.21
CA GLU A 147 10.44 14.53 -20.59
C GLU A 147 9.11 13.77 -20.72
N GLY A 148 8.00 14.47 -20.45
CA GLY A 148 6.66 13.87 -20.50
C GLY A 148 6.36 12.89 -19.36
N ASN A 149 7.05 13.02 -18.21
CA ASN A 149 6.88 12.19 -17.02
C ASN A 149 7.11 10.69 -17.29
N VAL A 150 8.07 10.38 -18.15
CA VAL A 150 8.46 9.01 -18.47
C VAL A 150 9.61 8.61 -17.55
N VAL A 151 9.42 7.54 -16.78
CA VAL A 151 10.48 6.95 -15.96
C VAL A 151 11.08 5.79 -16.74
N ARG A 152 12.30 5.95 -17.26
CA ARG A 152 13.08 4.87 -17.86
C ARG A 152 13.88 4.18 -16.76
N TYR A 153 13.84 2.85 -16.71
CA TYR A 153 14.51 2.09 -15.67
C TYR A 153 15.21 0.84 -16.22
N ARG A 154 16.20 0.38 -15.45
CA ARG A 154 16.82 -0.93 -15.52
C ARG A 154 16.58 -1.65 -14.20
N LEU A 155 16.17 -2.91 -14.29
CA LEU A 155 15.92 -3.80 -13.17
C LEU A 155 16.81 -5.04 -13.32
N GLU A 156 17.62 -5.31 -12.31
CA GLU A 156 18.46 -6.50 -12.19
C GLU A 156 17.91 -7.36 -11.06
N SER A 157 17.57 -8.61 -11.38
CA SER A 157 16.99 -9.57 -10.44
C SER A 157 17.62 -10.94 -10.69
N GLY A 158 18.47 -11.40 -9.78
CA GLY A 158 19.28 -12.59 -9.99
C GLY A 158 20.18 -12.46 -11.22
N LYS A 159 20.03 -13.34 -12.21
CA LYS A 159 20.80 -13.30 -13.48
C LYS A 159 20.07 -12.58 -14.63
N GLN A 160 18.88 -12.02 -14.37
CA GLN A 160 18.09 -11.35 -15.39
C GLN A 160 18.23 -9.84 -15.25
N THR A 161 18.47 -9.17 -16.39
CA THR A 161 18.39 -7.71 -16.51
C THR A 161 17.22 -7.39 -17.43
N THR A 162 16.31 -6.54 -16.99
CA THR A 162 15.18 -6.04 -17.76
C THR A 162 15.22 -4.52 -17.80
N GLU A 163 15.05 -3.95 -18.97
CA GLU A 163 14.88 -2.50 -19.14
C GLU A 163 13.43 -2.21 -19.51
N GLY A 164 12.94 -1.05 -19.07
CA GLY A 164 11.57 -0.66 -19.31
C GLY A 164 11.33 0.83 -19.13
N GLN A 165 10.08 1.22 -19.36
CA GLN A 165 9.64 2.57 -19.12
C GLN A 165 8.20 2.60 -18.62
N VAL A 166 7.90 3.55 -17.74
CA VAL A 166 6.54 3.83 -17.27
C VAL A 166 6.24 5.30 -17.51
N ARG A 167 5.16 5.58 -18.24
CA ARG A 167 4.65 6.95 -18.42
C ARG A 167 3.65 7.27 -17.32
N LEU A 168 3.84 8.40 -16.66
CA LEU A 168 2.98 8.87 -15.57
C LEU A 168 2.13 10.05 -16.03
N ALA A 169 0.91 10.14 -15.49
CA ALA A 169 0.00 11.24 -15.82
C ALA A 169 0.48 12.61 -15.28
N ARG A 170 1.36 12.60 -14.28
CA ARG A 170 1.92 13.78 -13.61
C ARG A 170 3.37 13.52 -13.20
N PRO A 171 4.16 14.58 -12.92
CA PRO A 171 5.52 14.41 -12.41
C PRO A 171 5.54 13.55 -11.14
N PRO A 172 6.36 12.49 -11.09
CA PRO A 172 6.43 11.59 -9.94
C PRO A 172 7.02 12.29 -8.72
N VAL A 173 6.41 12.06 -7.57
CA VAL A 173 6.96 12.42 -6.26
C VAL A 173 7.41 11.14 -5.55
N LEU A 174 8.49 11.20 -4.78
CA LEU A 174 8.81 10.14 -3.82
C LEU A 174 8.15 10.46 -2.48
N GLU A 175 7.45 9.49 -1.91
CA GLU A 175 6.97 9.59 -0.55
C GLU A 175 8.14 9.55 0.43
N THR A 176 8.40 10.68 1.09
CA THR A 176 9.45 10.79 2.10
C THR A 176 8.85 10.96 3.49
N SER A 177 9.71 10.91 4.51
CA SER A 177 9.37 11.24 5.89
C SER A 177 9.11 12.72 6.12
N ARG A 178 9.32 13.60 5.12
CA ARG A 178 8.98 15.02 5.20
C ARG A 178 7.95 15.39 4.14
N ARG A 179 6.79 15.83 4.62
CA ARG A 179 5.59 16.12 3.83
C ARG A 179 5.00 17.49 4.19
N PRO A 180 5.79 18.59 4.17
CA PRO A 180 5.32 19.93 4.54
C PRO A 180 4.15 20.41 3.66
N TYR A 181 4.08 19.95 2.41
CA TYR A 181 2.96 20.21 1.50
C TYR A 181 1.60 19.68 1.97
N LEU A 182 1.56 18.87 3.04
CA LEU A 182 0.33 18.40 3.68
C LEU A 182 -0.11 19.27 4.86
N VAL A 183 0.77 20.13 5.39
CA VAL A 183 0.49 20.98 6.56
C VAL A 183 0.56 22.48 6.24
N ASP A 184 1.10 22.86 5.08
CA ASP A 184 1.13 24.24 4.60
C ASP A 184 0.73 24.35 3.11
N PRO A 185 -0.48 24.86 2.79
CA PRO A 185 -1.55 25.18 3.74
C PRO A 185 -2.20 23.91 4.30
N LEU A 186 -2.55 23.94 5.59
CA LEU A 186 -3.25 22.84 6.25
C LEU A 186 -4.66 22.65 5.66
N PRO A 187 -5.02 21.45 5.16
CA PRO A 187 -6.37 21.16 4.70
C PRO A 187 -7.42 21.20 5.82
N ALA A 188 -8.68 21.43 5.45
CA ALA A 188 -9.81 21.26 6.36
C ALA A 188 -9.98 19.78 6.75
N LYS A 189 -10.54 19.52 7.94
CA LYS A 189 -10.83 18.15 8.38
C LYS A 189 -11.76 17.47 7.37
N GLY A 190 -11.38 16.28 6.94
CA GLY A 190 -12.10 15.48 5.95
C GLY A 190 -11.74 15.81 4.49
N GLU A 191 -10.99 16.88 4.23
CA GLU A 191 -10.54 17.24 2.89
C GLU A 191 -9.55 16.21 2.33
N ALA A 192 -9.67 15.89 1.05
CA ALA A 192 -8.83 14.92 0.35
C ALA A 192 -7.85 15.61 -0.60
N LEU A 193 -6.60 15.18 -0.54
CA LEU A 193 -5.47 15.65 -1.36
C LEU A 193 -4.99 14.51 -2.26
N ARG A 194 -4.55 14.85 -3.47
CA ARG A 194 -4.10 13.88 -4.48
C ARG A 194 -2.76 14.23 -5.08
N PHE A 195 -1.95 13.21 -5.29
CA PHE A 195 -0.70 13.28 -6.03
C PHE A 195 -0.39 11.92 -6.65
N VAL A 196 0.62 11.87 -7.53
CA VAL A 196 1.13 10.63 -8.11
C VAL A 196 2.48 10.36 -7.47
N SER A 197 2.58 9.24 -6.76
CA SER A 197 3.84 8.74 -6.22
C SER A 197 4.46 7.75 -7.21
N PHE A 198 5.78 7.65 -7.23
CA PHE A 198 6.47 6.56 -7.91
C PHE A 198 7.15 5.69 -6.86
N ASP A 199 6.95 4.37 -6.95
CA ASP A 199 7.60 3.41 -6.06
C ASP A 199 8.79 2.74 -6.76
N PRO A 200 10.04 2.99 -6.33
CA PRO A 200 11.24 2.34 -6.87
C PRO A 200 11.28 0.82 -6.67
N LEU A 201 10.54 0.27 -5.71
CA LEU A 201 10.49 -1.17 -5.46
C LEU A 201 9.60 -1.88 -6.49
N THR A 202 8.42 -1.35 -6.78
CA THR A 202 7.48 -1.96 -7.76
C THR A 202 7.63 -1.39 -9.16
N LEU A 203 8.45 -0.34 -9.34
CA LEU A 203 8.66 0.39 -10.59
C LEU A 203 7.36 0.90 -11.21
N ALA A 204 6.42 1.32 -10.36
CA ALA A 204 5.09 1.72 -10.78
C ALA A 204 4.71 3.09 -10.23
N GLY A 205 3.97 3.85 -11.03
CA GLY A 205 3.26 5.01 -10.56
C GLY A 205 2.01 4.61 -9.77
N MET A 206 1.85 5.18 -8.59
CA MET A 206 0.69 4.95 -7.74
C MET A 206 -0.08 6.25 -7.53
N PRO A 207 -1.38 6.31 -7.86
CA PRO A 207 -2.22 7.42 -7.45
C PRO A 207 -2.40 7.38 -5.93
N VAL A 208 -2.06 8.47 -5.27
CA VAL A 208 -2.15 8.59 -3.82
C VAL A 208 -3.29 9.53 -3.47
N MET A 209 -4.13 9.10 -2.54
CA MET A 209 -5.16 9.94 -1.93
C MET A 209 -4.93 9.99 -0.43
N VAL A 210 -4.68 11.20 0.07
CA VAL A 210 -4.48 11.50 1.49
C VAL A 210 -5.69 12.28 1.99
N ARG A 211 -6.17 12.01 3.20
CA ARG A 211 -7.26 12.76 3.83
C ARG A 211 -6.85 13.20 5.23
N TYR A 212 -7.06 14.48 5.53
CA TYR A 212 -6.78 15.02 6.85
C TYR A 212 -7.90 14.67 7.84
N GLN A 213 -7.53 14.23 9.04
CA GLN A 213 -8.48 13.76 10.06
C GLN A 213 -8.57 14.68 11.28
N GLY A 214 -7.77 15.75 11.31
CA GLY A 214 -7.65 16.65 12.46
C GLY A 214 -6.40 16.36 13.30
N ARG A 215 -6.27 17.06 14.42
CA ARG A 215 -5.22 16.81 15.41
C ARG A 215 -5.61 15.67 16.35
N GLU A 216 -4.62 14.88 16.75
CA GLU A 216 -4.77 13.74 17.65
C GLU A 216 -3.63 13.71 18.67
N LYS A 217 -3.95 13.38 19.93
CA LYS A 217 -2.94 13.12 20.95
C LYS A 217 -2.42 11.70 20.78
N VAL A 218 -1.13 11.54 20.53
CA VAL A 218 -0.46 10.26 20.32
C VAL A 218 0.66 10.11 21.33
N VAL A 219 0.79 8.92 21.92
CA VAL A 219 1.94 8.61 22.76
C VAL A 219 3.09 8.15 21.87
N VAL A 220 4.18 8.91 21.89
CA VAL A 220 5.43 8.65 21.16
C VAL A 220 6.55 8.64 22.19
N ASP A 221 7.30 7.54 22.30
CA ASP A 221 8.40 7.41 23.25
C ASP A 221 8.04 7.77 24.71
N GLY A 222 6.80 7.45 25.13
CA GLY A 222 6.30 7.74 26.48
C GLY A 222 5.86 9.19 26.71
N ARG A 223 5.85 10.03 25.66
CA ARG A 223 5.40 11.42 25.70
C ARG A 223 4.13 11.59 24.87
N VAL A 224 3.21 12.40 25.35
CA VAL A 224 2.02 12.76 24.58
C VAL A 224 2.37 13.90 23.62
N GLU A 225 2.31 13.64 22.33
CA GLU A 225 2.47 14.63 21.26
C GLU A 225 1.10 14.92 20.62
N LEU A 226 0.83 16.19 20.31
CA LEU A 226 -0.35 16.60 19.55
C LEU A 226 0.03 16.71 18.08
N LEU A 227 -0.46 15.79 17.25
CA LEU A 227 0.00 15.62 15.86
C LEU A 227 -1.15 15.72 14.87
N HIS A 228 -0.84 16.07 13.61
CA HIS A 228 -1.78 16.08 12.50
C HIS A 228 -1.98 14.66 11.97
N ARG A 229 -3.16 14.07 12.15
CA ARG A 229 -3.49 12.74 11.65
C ARG A 229 -3.96 12.81 10.20
N PHE A 230 -3.41 11.93 9.37
CA PHE A 230 -3.85 11.69 8.01
C PHE A 230 -4.15 10.20 7.80
N THR A 231 -5.01 9.93 6.82
CA THR A 231 -5.24 8.59 6.29
C THR A 231 -4.95 8.57 4.81
N GLN A 232 -4.26 7.54 4.33
CA GLN A 232 -3.87 7.37 2.95
C GLN A 232 -4.25 5.98 2.47
N THR A 233 -4.64 5.88 1.20
CA THR A 233 -4.81 4.58 0.54
C THR A 233 -3.70 4.37 -0.47
N VAL A 234 -2.91 3.31 -0.31
CA VAL A 234 -1.85 2.88 -1.24
C VAL A 234 -2.10 1.42 -1.60
N ALA A 235 -2.15 1.10 -2.89
CA ALA A 235 -2.39 -0.26 -3.39
C ALA A 235 -3.58 -0.98 -2.71
N GLY A 236 -4.64 -0.24 -2.37
CA GLY A 236 -5.84 -0.77 -1.70
C GLY A 236 -5.74 -0.90 -0.17
N VAL A 237 -4.56 -0.65 0.42
CA VAL A 237 -4.33 -0.66 1.88
C VAL A 237 -4.50 0.74 2.44
N ARG A 238 -5.27 0.88 3.53
CA ARG A 238 -5.46 2.14 4.25
C ARG A 238 -4.44 2.29 5.36
N VAL A 239 -3.47 3.17 5.18
CA VAL A 239 -2.43 3.54 6.15
C VAL A 239 -2.86 4.80 6.91
N SER A 240 -2.55 4.89 8.20
CA SER A 240 -2.65 6.15 8.95
C SER A 240 -1.25 6.66 9.28
N PHE A 241 -1.04 7.97 9.20
CA PHE A 241 0.21 8.58 9.61
C PHE A 241 -0.03 9.90 10.33
N TRP A 242 0.93 10.29 11.17
CA TRP A 242 0.88 11.48 12.00
C TRP A 242 2.07 12.37 11.68
N LEU A 243 1.77 13.64 11.40
CA LEU A 243 2.78 14.66 11.13
C LEU A 243 2.89 15.64 12.30
N ASP A 244 4.09 16.15 12.55
CA ASP A 244 4.26 17.36 13.35
C ASP A 244 3.88 18.62 12.55
N ASP A 245 3.95 19.79 13.17
CA ASP A 245 3.56 21.08 12.58
C ASP A 245 4.47 21.49 11.40
N GLN A 246 5.64 20.86 11.27
CA GLN A 246 6.58 21.05 10.17
C GLN A 246 6.38 20.03 9.05
N GLY A 247 5.42 19.11 9.20
CA GLY A 247 5.12 18.07 8.22
C GLY A 247 6.09 16.89 8.27
N GLU A 248 6.84 16.70 9.35
CA GLU A 248 7.65 15.49 9.55
C GLU A 248 6.76 14.34 10.03
N VAL A 249 6.93 13.16 9.43
CA VAL A 249 6.27 11.94 9.89
C VAL A 249 6.84 11.55 11.25
N VAL A 250 5.98 11.46 12.25
CA VAL A 250 6.32 11.02 13.61
C VAL A 250 5.93 9.56 13.83
N LYS A 251 4.78 9.16 13.29
CA LYS A 251 4.26 7.79 13.37
C LYS A 251 3.57 7.43 12.05
N GLU A 252 3.66 6.18 11.64
CA GLU A 252 2.86 5.57 10.59
C GLU A 252 2.38 4.18 11.04
N GLU A 253 1.15 3.80 10.71
CA GLU A 253 0.61 2.48 11.01
C GLU A 253 -0.20 1.92 9.83
N SER A 254 -0.06 0.61 9.61
CA SER A 254 -0.85 -0.13 8.62
C SER A 254 -1.81 -1.12 9.29
N PRO A 255 -2.91 -1.50 8.62
CA PRO A 255 -3.86 -2.49 9.15
C PRO A 255 -3.24 -3.88 9.32
N ALA A 256 -2.13 -4.15 8.63
CA ALA A 256 -1.38 -5.40 8.77
C ALA A 256 -0.57 -5.47 10.08
N GLY A 257 -0.56 -4.41 10.88
CA GLY A 257 0.12 -4.35 12.18
C GLY A 257 1.54 -3.81 12.13
N PHE A 258 1.96 -3.22 11.01
CA PHE A 258 3.22 -2.47 10.94
C PHE A 258 3.07 -1.11 11.59
N VAL A 259 4.06 -0.70 12.37
CA VAL A 259 4.18 0.65 12.94
C VAL A 259 5.59 1.17 12.72
N PHE A 260 5.71 2.33 12.09
CA PHE A 260 6.96 3.07 11.97
C PHE A 260 6.89 4.23 12.96
N LEU A 261 7.88 4.33 13.85
CA LEU A 261 7.90 5.35 14.90
C LEU A 261 9.20 6.12 14.84
N ARG A 262 9.13 7.46 14.79
CA ARG A 262 10.32 8.32 14.86
C ARG A 262 11.00 8.11 16.20
N GLU A 263 12.29 7.80 16.15
CA GLU A 263 13.09 7.48 17.33
C GLU A 263 14.50 8.04 17.23
N PRO A 264 15.19 8.26 18.37
CA PRO A 264 16.63 8.49 18.37
C PRO A 264 17.39 7.30 17.76
N LYS A 265 18.51 7.57 17.08
CA LYS A 265 19.36 6.55 16.44
C LYS A 265 19.66 5.34 17.33
N PHE A 266 20.09 5.57 18.57
CA PHE A 266 20.48 4.48 19.47
C PHE A 266 19.32 3.53 19.78
N ARG A 267 18.09 4.06 19.88
CA ARG A 267 16.88 3.27 20.12
C ARG A 267 16.49 2.55 18.84
N ALA A 268 16.42 3.27 17.71
CA ALA A 268 16.09 2.72 16.40
C ALA A 268 16.92 1.47 16.06
N LEU A 269 18.23 1.52 16.30
CA LEU A 269 19.18 0.44 15.98
C LEU A 269 19.21 -0.73 16.98
N ALA A 270 18.43 -0.71 18.07
CA ALA A 270 18.42 -1.78 19.06
C ALA A 270 17.58 -2.99 18.60
N LEU A 271 18.17 -3.91 17.82
CA LEU A 271 17.46 -4.99 17.11
C LEU A 271 17.32 -6.33 17.86
N ASP A 272 17.39 -6.34 19.20
CA ASP A 272 17.47 -7.58 19.99
C ASP A 272 16.12 -8.05 20.59
N THR A 273 15.03 -7.90 19.83
CA THR A 273 13.70 -8.33 20.26
C THR A 273 13.23 -9.54 19.47
N PRO A 274 12.62 -10.56 20.10
CA PRO A 274 12.00 -11.65 19.35
C PRO A 274 10.98 -11.13 18.35
N GLN A 275 10.90 -11.77 17.18
CA GLN A 275 10.03 -11.35 16.09
C GLN A 275 8.80 -12.26 15.98
N GLU A 276 7.63 -11.66 15.81
CA GLU A 276 6.40 -12.40 15.49
C GLU A 276 6.48 -12.97 14.07
N GLU A 277 5.85 -14.13 13.85
CA GLU A 277 5.74 -14.78 12.54
C GLU A 277 4.99 -13.87 11.55
N ILE A 278 5.67 -13.40 10.51
CA ILE A 278 5.10 -12.43 9.58
C ILE A 278 4.06 -13.08 8.65
N LEU A 279 4.23 -14.35 8.30
CA LEU A 279 3.30 -15.04 7.41
C LEU A 279 1.91 -15.20 8.03
N ALA A 280 1.81 -15.22 9.36
CA ALA A 280 0.54 -15.31 10.06
C ALA A 280 -0.41 -14.14 9.73
N ALA A 281 0.11 -12.94 9.45
CA ALA A 281 -0.72 -11.78 9.12
C ALA A 281 -1.36 -11.84 7.72
N ALA A 282 -0.78 -12.62 6.81
CA ALA A 282 -1.32 -12.83 5.46
C ALA A 282 -1.93 -14.23 5.26
N ALA A 283 -1.87 -15.09 6.27
CA ALA A 283 -2.33 -16.46 6.17
C ALA A 283 -3.86 -16.53 6.07
N ALA A 284 -4.35 -17.30 5.10
CA ALA A 284 -5.75 -17.72 5.09
C ALA A 284 -5.95 -18.77 6.20
N PRO A 285 -6.94 -18.60 7.10
CA PRO A 285 -7.17 -19.55 8.18
C PRO A 285 -7.61 -20.89 7.60
N LEU A 286 -6.92 -21.97 7.97
CA LEU A 286 -7.32 -23.32 7.62
C LEU A 286 -8.59 -23.70 8.39
N ARG A 287 -9.63 -24.12 7.67
CA ARG A 287 -10.82 -24.76 8.26
C ARG A 287 -10.73 -26.26 8.05
N GLY A 288 -10.61 -27.01 9.14
CA GLY A 288 -10.47 -28.48 9.12
C GLY A 288 -9.22 -28.93 9.87
N ARG A 289 -8.99 -30.25 9.88
CA ARG A 289 -7.78 -30.84 10.46
C ARG A 289 -6.79 -31.15 9.36
N LEU A 290 -5.51 -30.89 9.63
CA LEU A 290 -4.45 -31.39 8.76
C LEU A 290 -4.42 -32.92 8.83
N PRO A 291 -4.15 -33.60 7.70
CA PRO A 291 -3.95 -35.04 7.70
C PRO A 291 -2.77 -35.45 8.60
N ALA A 292 -2.88 -36.59 9.28
CA ALA A 292 -1.82 -37.09 10.15
C ALA A 292 -0.51 -37.41 9.39
N ASP A 293 -0.63 -37.71 8.09
CA ASP A 293 0.46 -38.04 7.18
C ASP A 293 1.11 -36.81 6.51
N ILE A 294 0.86 -35.59 6.99
CA ILE A 294 1.31 -34.35 6.31
C ILE A 294 2.83 -34.33 6.02
N ALA A 295 3.64 -34.90 6.90
CA ALA A 295 5.10 -34.93 6.76
C ALA A 295 5.58 -35.79 5.57
N THR A 296 4.81 -36.79 5.15
CA THR A 296 5.15 -37.70 4.04
C THR A 296 4.32 -37.44 2.78
N ARG A 297 3.24 -36.67 2.92
CA ARG A 297 2.31 -36.37 1.83
C ARG A 297 2.98 -35.50 0.76
N ARG A 298 2.89 -35.94 -0.50
CA ARG A 298 3.49 -35.25 -1.66
C ARG A 298 2.59 -34.17 -2.27
N GLN A 299 1.30 -34.22 -1.99
CA GLN A 299 0.32 -33.32 -2.58
C GLN A 299 -0.77 -32.97 -1.57
N MET A 300 -1.16 -31.70 -1.53
CA MET A 300 -2.27 -31.20 -0.72
C MET A 300 -3.27 -30.47 -1.61
N ARG A 301 -4.55 -30.62 -1.30
CA ARG A 301 -5.66 -29.92 -1.97
C ARG A 301 -6.35 -29.03 -0.95
N TYR A 302 -6.49 -27.75 -1.27
CA TYR A 302 -7.15 -26.77 -0.43
C TYR A 302 -8.33 -26.18 -1.19
N ARG A 303 -9.52 -26.19 -0.58
CA ARG A 303 -10.68 -25.47 -1.13
C ARG A 303 -10.68 -24.04 -0.60
N LEU A 304 -10.72 -23.07 -1.50
CA LEU A 304 -10.71 -21.65 -1.19
C LEU A 304 -12.15 -21.13 -1.10
N ARG A 305 -12.43 -20.34 -0.06
CA ARG A 305 -13.67 -19.56 0.02
C ARG A 305 -13.39 -18.17 -0.53
N LEU A 306 -13.86 -17.91 -1.74
CA LEU A 306 -13.59 -16.66 -2.46
C LEU A 306 -14.79 -15.70 -2.37
N PRO A 307 -14.55 -14.38 -2.38
CA PRO A 307 -15.61 -13.40 -2.56
C PRO A 307 -16.18 -13.48 -4.00
N PRO A 308 -17.42 -13.00 -4.23
CA PRO A 308 -18.04 -13.01 -5.56
C PRO A 308 -17.16 -12.36 -6.62
N GLY A 309 -16.98 -13.04 -7.76
CA GLY A 309 -16.19 -12.56 -8.89
C GLY A 309 -14.67 -12.71 -8.77
N ALA A 310 -14.14 -13.17 -7.62
CA ALA A 310 -12.72 -13.43 -7.48
C ALA A 310 -12.32 -14.73 -8.20
N ARG A 311 -11.12 -14.72 -8.80
CA ARG A 311 -10.52 -15.84 -9.51
C ARG A 311 -9.18 -16.20 -8.89
N VAL A 312 -8.86 -17.48 -8.88
CA VAL A 312 -7.58 -17.99 -8.38
C VAL A 312 -6.61 -18.08 -9.54
N PHE A 313 -5.48 -17.39 -9.44
CA PHE A 313 -4.39 -17.50 -10.39
C PHE A 313 -3.23 -18.24 -9.73
N ALA A 314 -3.23 -19.57 -9.83
CA ALA A 314 -2.10 -20.41 -9.44
C ALA A 314 -1.64 -21.22 -10.65
N HIS A 315 -0.79 -20.60 -11.47
CA HIS A 315 -0.25 -21.19 -12.69
C HIS A 315 1.26 -21.09 -12.68
N GLY A 316 1.94 -21.97 -11.94
CA GLY A 316 3.40 -22.03 -11.96
C GLY A 316 4.03 -22.74 -10.76
N GLY A 317 5.22 -23.30 -11.00
CA GLY A 317 6.01 -23.99 -9.98
C GLY A 317 5.24 -25.13 -9.31
N ARG A 318 5.17 -25.07 -7.98
CA ARG A 318 4.55 -26.08 -7.12
C ARG A 318 3.02 -26.01 -7.00
N GLN A 319 2.36 -25.05 -7.65
CA GLN A 319 0.93 -24.78 -7.43
C GLN A 319 0.13 -24.84 -8.72
N ARG A 320 -1.05 -25.45 -8.63
CA ARG A 320 -2.05 -25.49 -9.70
C ARG A 320 -3.41 -25.14 -9.13
N ALA A 321 -4.20 -24.36 -9.86
CA ALA A 321 -5.59 -24.08 -9.52
C ALA A 321 -6.55 -24.85 -10.44
N ASP A 322 -7.62 -25.39 -9.84
CA ASP A 322 -8.78 -25.98 -10.51
C ASP A 322 -10.04 -25.40 -9.86
N GLY A 323 -10.63 -24.39 -10.50
CA GLY A 323 -11.74 -23.63 -9.94
C GLY A 323 -11.39 -22.95 -8.62
N ASP A 324 -12.07 -23.35 -7.54
CA ASP A 324 -11.82 -22.89 -6.17
C ASP A 324 -10.84 -23.78 -5.40
N VAL A 325 -10.27 -24.81 -6.03
CA VAL A 325 -9.32 -25.73 -5.40
C VAL A 325 -7.89 -25.40 -5.82
N VAL A 326 -7.02 -25.14 -4.84
CA VAL A 326 -5.57 -25.05 -5.05
C VAL A 326 -4.92 -26.38 -4.68
N ILE A 327 -4.14 -26.90 -5.61
CA ILE A 327 -3.33 -28.09 -5.46
C ILE A 327 -1.88 -27.63 -5.28
N VAL A 328 -1.26 -28.05 -4.18
CA VAL A 328 0.13 -27.77 -3.86
C VAL A 328 0.91 -29.08 -3.86
N GLU A 329 1.95 -29.16 -4.66
CA GLU A 329 2.87 -30.29 -4.72
C GLU A 329 4.13 -29.99 -3.91
N ARG A 330 4.65 -30.98 -3.18
CA ARG A 330 5.88 -30.82 -2.41
C ARG A 330 7.07 -30.80 -3.36
N GLU A 331 7.84 -29.73 -3.29
CA GLU A 331 9.10 -29.61 -4.04
C GLU A 331 10.19 -30.51 -3.43
N LYS A 332 11.05 -31.04 -4.30
CA LYS A 332 12.31 -31.63 -3.86
C LYS A 332 13.27 -30.47 -3.58
N VAL A 333 13.55 -30.21 -2.31
CA VAL A 333 14.62 -29.28 -1.93
C VAL A 333 15.95 -29.97 -2.29
N PRO A 334 16.84 -29.33 -3.07
CA PRO A 334 18.19 -29.85 -3.26
C PRO A 334 18.87 -30.02 -1.90
N GLY A 335 19.60 -31.12 -1.67
CA GLY A 335 20.34 -31.32 -0.42
C GLY A 335 21.47 -30.29 -0.23
N ASP A 336 22.07 -30.24 0.95
CA ASP A 336 23.14 -29.29 1.37
C ASP A 336 24.39 -29.27 0.45
N THR A 337 24.50 -30.21 -0.50
CA THR A 337 25.57 -30.28 -1.50
C THR A 337 25.23 -29.58 -2.82
N ALA A 338 24.05 -28.96 -2.93
CA ALA A 338 23.72 -28.15 -4.08
C ALA A 338 24.54 -26.85 -4.04
N SER A 339 25.62 -26.81 -4.82
CA SER A 339 26.38 -25.58 -5.03
C SER A 339 25.45 -24.43 -5.39
N ALA A 340 25.50 -23.36 -4.59
CA ALA A 340 25.00 -22.05 -5.02
C ALA A 340 25.57 -21.78 -6.41
N CYS A 341 24.71 -21.38 -7.36
CA CYS A 341 25.09 -21.24 -8.76
C CYS A 341 26.45 -20.52 -8.90
N PRO A 342 27.40 -21.06 -9.68
CA PRO A 342 28.67 -20.39 -9.88
C PRO A 342 28.46 -18.99 -10.48
N THR A 343 29.29 -18.08 -9.96
CA THR A 343 29.38 -16.63 -10.17
C THR A 343 29.35 -16.20 -11.62
#